data_AF-A0A661M4N5-F1
#
_entry.id   AF-A0A661M4N5-F1
#
_cell.length_a   1.000
_cell.length_b   1.000
_cell.length_c   1.000
_cell.angle_alpha   90.00
_cell.angle_beta   90.00
_cell.angle_gamma   90.00
#
_symmetry.space_group_name_H-M   'P 1'
#
loop_
_entity.id
_entity.type
_entity.pdbx_description
1 polymer ?
#
loop_
_entity_poly.entity_id
_entity_poly.type
_entity_poly.pdbx_seq_one_letter_code
_entity_poly.pdbx_strand_id
1 'polypeptide(L)'
;MSNSKKNGNKDMKRKLSSQSQLALTWRKFKRNRLAQVGMLIVGILLLVTLFAPFFEPYDYNEIRFSKAYVPPQRIHFFDQQGRFHFLPFTYKLERGMNPETYTLKYTENTSKKYRVRFFVHSWKYKLFGVFKSDLHLFGIEKGGTIFLLGTDSQGRDLLSRIIRGGRISILVALLGGFISTVVGSLVGAISGYYSGVMDLLLQRIVELIQCFPQIPLWMALSAAIPRWWPPIYVLYG
;
A
#
# COMPACT_ATOMS: atom_id res chain seq x y z
N MET A 1 57.88 -17.12 17.11
CA MET A 1 56.89 -16.17 16.53
C MET A 1 55.81 -16.80 15.62
N SER A 2 55.89 -18.08 15.21
CA SER A 2 54.90 -18.71 14.31
C SER A 2 53.57 -19.10 14.97
N ASN A 3 53.57 -19.46 16.26
CA ASN A 3 52.38 -19.98 16.95
C ASN A 3 51.31 -18.92 17.30
N SER A 4 51.71 -17.66 17.48
CA SER A 4 50.78 -16.55 17.80
C SER A 4 49.87 -16.17 16.62
N LYS A 5 50.41 -16.15 15.39
CA LYS A 5 49.60 -15.87 14.18
C LYS A 5 48.60 -16.99 13.86
N LYS A 6 48.92 -18.25 14.20
CA LYS A 6 48.06 -19.41 13.95
C LYS A 6 46.85 -19.45 14.87
N ASN A 7 47.00 -19.03 16.13
CA ASN A 7 45.90 -18.91 17.09
C ASN A 7 44.96 -17.74 16.74
N GLY A 8 45.49 -16.56 16.41
CA GLY A 8 44.65 -15.41 16.01
C GLY A 8 43.77 -15.68 14.77
N ASN A 9 44.25 -16.49 13.82
CA ASN A 9 43.47 -16.88 12.64
C ASN A 9 42.39 -17.94 12.95
N LYS A 10 42.63 -18.83 13.92
CA LYS A 10 41.63 -19.78 14.43
C LYS A 10 40.53 -19.08 15.25
N ASP A 11 40.91 -18.10 16.07
CA ASP A 11 39.98 -17.33 16.90
C ASP A 11 39.10 -16.42 16.04
N MET A 12 39.66 -15.87 14.95
CA MET A 12 38.91 -15.12 13.96
C MET A 12 37.95 -16.01 13.16
N LYS A 13 38.36 -17.22 12.75
CA LYS A 13 37.47 -18.22 12.12
C LYS A 13 36.34 -18.69 13.05
N ARG A 14 36.61 -18.89 14.35
CA ARG A 14 35.58 -19.19 15.36
C ARG A 14 34.61 -18.03 15.59
N LYS A 15 35.10 -16.78 15.64
CA LYS A 15 34.24 -15.60 15.70
C LYS A 15 33.35 -15.48 14.47
N LEU A 16 33.86 -15.76 13.27
CA LEU A 16 33.09 -15.77 12.03
C LEU A 16 32.03 -16.90 11.97
N SER A 17 32.32 -18.10 12.48
CA SER A 17 31.37 -19.22 12.50
C SER A 17 30.30 -19.13 13.59
N SER A 18 30.52 -18.32 14.63
CA SER A 18 29.55 -18.08 15.73
C SER A 18 28.54 -16.95 15.46
N GLN A 19 28.70 -16.21 14.36
CA GLN A 19 27.83 -15.08 14.04
C GLN A 19 26.55 -15.59 13.38
N SER A 20 25.39 -15.20 13.92
CA SER A 20 24.09 -15.49 13.31
C SER A 20 24.10 -15.10 11.83
N GLN A 21 23.60 -15.99 10.96
CA GLN A 21 23.51 -15.75 9.51
C GLN A 21 22.77 -14.44 9.20
N LEU A 22 21.80 -14.07 10.04
CA LEU A 22 21.07 -12.80 9.94
C LEU A 22 21.97 -11.59 10.19
N ALA A 23 22.90 -11.67 11.15
CA ALA A 23 23.86 -10.60 11.43
C ALA A 23 24.83 -10.37 10.26
N LEU A 24 25.25 -11.45 9.59
CA LEU A 24 26.11 -11.37 8.39
C LEU A 24 25.35 -10.78 7.20
N THR A 25 24.11 -11.21 6.96
CA THR A 25 23.24 -10.67 5.91
C THR A 25 22.91 -9.19 6.15
N TRP A 26 22.60 -8.80 7.39
CA TRP A 26 22.31 -7.41 7.75
C TRP A 26 23.51 -6.48 7.54
N ARG A 27 24.73 -6.93 7.87
CA ARG A 27 25.96 -6.17 7.60
C ARG A 27 26.20 -5.99 6.10
N LYS A 28 26.02 -7.05 5.30
CA LYS A 28 26.13 -6.97 3.83
C LYS A 28 25.08 -6.00 3.26
N PHE A 29 23.85 -6.08 3.76
CA PHE A 29 22.74 -5.22 3.34
C PHE A 29 23.01 -3.74 3.64
N LYS A 30 23.42 -3.41 4.88
CA LYS A 30 23.78 -2.03 5.28
C LYS A 30 24.98 -1.46 4.54
N ARG A 31 25.81 -2.28 3.90
CA ARG A 31 26.93 -1.80 3.09
C ARG A 31 26.51 -1.40 1.67
N ASN A 32 25.36 -1.87 1.19
CA ASN A 32 24.89 -1.61 -0.16
C ASN A 32 23.91 -0.43 -0.18
N ARG A 33 24.33 0.70 -0.78
CA ARG A 33 23.49 1.91 -0.90
C ARG A 33 22.18 1.66 -1.66
N LEU A 34 22.20 0.83 -2.71
CA LEU A 34 20.98 0.51 -3.47
C LEU A 34 19.99 -0.29 -2.61
N ALA A 35 20.50 -1.25 -1.83
CA ALA A 35 19.68 -2.04 -0.93
C ALA A 35 19.04 -1.17 0.18
N GLN A 36 19.79 -0.20 0.70
CA GLN A 36 19.29 0.76 1.69
C GLN A 36 18.20 1.68 1.13
N VAL A 37 18.38 2.20 -0.08
CA VAL A 37 17.35 3.02 -0.75
C VAL A 37 16.08 2.19 -0.99
N GLY A 38 16.22 0.95 -1.47
CA GLY A 38 15.09 0.04 -1.63
C GLY A 38 14.37 -0.22 -0.30
N MET A 39 15.12 -0.48 0.77
CA MET A 39 14.55 -0.66 2.12
C MET A 39 13.81 0.58 2.60
N LEU A 40 14.35 1.77 2.34
CA LEU A 40 13.71 3.03 2.72
C LEU A 40 12.38 3.22 1.99
N ILE A 41 12.37 3.01 0.66
CA ILE A 41 11.16 3.13 -0.15
C ILE A 41 10.10 2.13 0.32
N VAL A 42 10.45 0.86 0.48
CA VAL A 42 9.53 -0.17 0.97
C VAL A 42 9.06 0.16 2.39
N GLY A 43 9.95 0.60 3.27
CA GLY A 43 9.61 1.03 4.63
C GLY A 43 8.59 2.18 4.65
N ILE A 44 8.77 3.18 3.77
CA ILE A 44 7.82 4.29 3.63
C ILE A 44 6.47 3.80 3.11
N LEU A 45 6.45 2.96 2.07
CA LEU A 45 5.21 2.39 1.53
C LEU A 45 4.45 1.57 2.58
N LEU A 46 5.16 0.74 3.34
CA LEU A 46 4.60 -0.02 4.45
C LEU A 46 4.04 0.90 5.54
N LEU A 47 4.75 1.97 5.90
CA LEU A 47 4.27 2.93 6.90
C LEU A 47 3.00 3.63 6.42
N VAL A 48 2.99 4.17 5.20
CA VAL A 48 1.84 4.88 4.63
C VAL A 48 0.62 3.97 4.54
N THR A 49 0.79 2.73 4.11
CA THR A 49 -0.32 1.78 3.98
C THR A 49 -0.77 1.23 5.34
N LEU A 50 0.12 0.96 6.28
CA LEU A 50 -0.24 0.49 7.62
C LEU A 50 -1.06 1.55 8.38
N PHE A 51 -0.67 2.81 8.25
CA PHE A 51 -1.36 3.97 8.79
C PHE A 51 -2.27 4.66 7.76
N ALA A 52 -2.74 3.92 6.75
CA ALA A 52 -3.54 4.43 5.63
C ALA A 52 -4.65 5.43 6.05
N PRO A 53 -5.50 5.14 7.05
CA PRO A 53 -6.56 6.06 7.45
C PRO A 53 -6.06 7.42 7.96
N PHE A 54 -4.80 7.53 8.40
CA PHE A 54 -4.20 8.80 8.81
C PHE A 54 -3.66 9.60 7.61
N PHE A 55 -3.25 8.93 6.52
CA PHE A 55 -2.72 9.60 5.32
C PHE A 55 -3.79 9.91 4.26
N GLU A 56 -4.96 9.29 4.34
CA GLU A 56 -6.08 9.48 3.41
C GLU A 56 -6.88 10.76 3.74
N PRO A 57 -6.82 11.83 2.93
CA PRO A 57 -7.53 13.07 3.22
C PRO A 57 -9.07 12.94 3.21
N TYR A 58 -9.59 11.94 2.49
CA TYR A 58 -11.02 11.68 2.33
C TYR A 58 -11.33 10.20 2.54
N ASP A 59 -12.58 9.89 2.84
CA ASP A 59 -13.04 8.51 2.87
C ASP A 59 -13.00 7.92 1.44
N TYR A 60 -12.30 6.79 1.29
CA TYR A 60 -12.10 6.11 0.01
C TYR A 60 -13.41 5.66 -0.66
N ASN A 61 -14.50 5.53 0.10
CA ASN A 61 -15.80 5.09 -0.39
C ASN A 61 -16.80 6.25 -0.60
N GLU A 62 -16.44 7.48 -0.25
CA GLU A 62 -17.34 8.63 -0.37
C GLU A 62 -17.49 9.06 -1.83
N ILE A 63 -18.70 8.89 -2.36
CA ILE A 63 -19.04 9.23 -3.74
C ILE A 63 -19.44 10.71 -3.83
N ARG A 64 -18.82 11.44 -4.77
CA ARG A 64 -19.07 12.87 -5.01
C ARG A 64 -19.27 13.12 -6.50
N PHE A 65 -20.45 12.78 -7.01
CA PHE A 65 -20.77 12.93 -8.45
C PHE A 65 -20.54 14.33 -9.02
N SER A 66 -20.67 15.38 -8.20
CA SER A 66 -20.38 16.76 -8.61
C SER A 66 -18.90 17.03 -8.91
N LYS A 67 -18.01 16.15 -8.43
CA LYS A 67 -16.55 16.20 -8.56
C LYS A 67 -16.01 15.00 -9.36
N ALA A 68 -16.78 14.44 -10.29
CA ALA A 68 -16.33 13.35 -11.15
C ALA A 68 -15.24 13.82 -12.14
N TYR A 69 -14.21 13.00 -12.38
CA TYR A 69 -13.12 13.27 -13.33
C TYR A 69 -12.35 14.58 -13.08
N VAL A 70 -12.22 15.00 -11.81
CA VAL A 70 -11.33 16.11 -11.44
C VAL A 70 -9.89 15.71 -11.74
N PRO A 71 -9.11 16.54 -12.48
CA PRO A 71 -7.70 16.28 -12.72
C PRO A 71 -6.85 16.42 -11.45
N PRO A 72 -5.60 15.95 -11.45
CA PRO A 72 -4.66 16.17 -10.36
C PRO A 72 -4.56 17.66 -9.98
N GLN A 73 -4.99 17.98 -8.76
CA GLN A 73 -5.06 19.34 -8.25
C GLN A 73 -3.70 19.75 -7.69
N ARG A 74 -3.21 20.91 -8.12
CA ARG A 74 -1.92 21.43 -7.70
C ARG A 74 -2.03 22.19 -6.38
N ILE A 75 -1.01 22.01 -5.54
CA ILE A 75 -0.82 22.83 -4.35
C ILE A 75 -0.07 24.10 -4.75
N HIS A 76 -0.56 25.25 -4.31
CA HIS A 76 0.05 26.54 -4.56
C HIS A 76 0.66 27.10 -3.26
N PHE A 77 1.83 27.71 -3.40
CA PHE A 77 2.49 28.51 -2.34
C PHE A 77 2.52 30.00 -2.69
N PHE A 78 2.50 30.32 -3.97
CA PHE A 78 2.47 31.69 -4.47
C PHE A 78 1.08 32.02 -5.00
N ASP A 79 0.60 33.20 -4.61
CA ASP A 79 -0.62 33.78 -5.12
C ASP A 79 -0.46 34.27 -6.57
N GLN A 80 -1.56 34.54 -7.27
CA GLN A 80 -1.56 35.17 -8.60
C GLN A 80 -0.85 36.53 -8.60
N GLN A 81 -0.81 37.19 -7.43
CA GLN A 81 -0.13 38.48 -7.21
C GLN A 81 1.34 38.32 -6.78
N GLY A 82 1.89 37.10 -6.82
CA GLY A 82 3.29 36.81 -6.43
C GLY A 82 3.55 36.80 -4.92
N ARG A 83 2.51 36.95 -4.08
CA ARG A 83 2.66 36.88 -2.62
C ARG A 83 2.88 35.44 -2.18
N PHE A 84 3.93 35.22 -1.39
CA PHE A 84 4.22 33.93 -0.79
C PHE A 84 3.31 33.68 0.42
N HIS A 85 2.71 32.49 0.47
CA HIS A 85 1.96 31.98 1.60
C HIS A 85 2.73 30.80 2.21
N PHE A 86 3.02 30.90 3.51
CA PHE A 86 3.73 29.84 4.23
C PHE A 86 2.93 28.54 4.28
N LEU A 87 1.61 28.63 4.44
CA LEU A 87 0.73 27.46 4.34
C LEU A 87 0.34 27.22 2.89
N PRO A 88 0.48 25.97 2.39
CA PRO A 88 0.00 25.62 1.07
C PRO A 88 -1.51 25.83 0.96
N PHE A 89 -1.98 26.20 -0.23
CA PHE A 89 -3.41 26.41 -0.49
C PHE A 89 -3.79 25.88 -1.87
N THR A 90 -5.10 25.69 -2.08
CA THR A 90 -5.67 25.37 -3.38
C THR A 90 -6.76 26.36 -3.74
N TYR A 91 -6.95 26.59 -5.03
CA TYR A 91 -8.05 27.39 -5.54
C TYR A 91 -9.33 26.58 -5.64
N LYS A 92 -10.47 27.26 -5.60
CA LYS A 92 -11.76 26.62 -5.84
C LYS A 92 -11.81 26.08 -7.27
N LEU A 93 -12.10 24.80 -7.41
CA LEU A 93 -12.38 24.20 -8.72
C LEU A 93 -13.83 24.44 -9.13
N GLU A 94 -13.99 25.07 -10.29
CA GLU A 94 -15.27 25.26 -10.96
C GLU A 94 -15.37 24.33 -12.16
N ARG A 95 -16.54 23.73 -12.31
CA ARG A 95 -16.83 22.78 -13.39
C ARG A 95 -17.49 23.57 -14.50
N GLY A 96 -16.80 23.72 -15.62
CA GLY A 96 -17.31 24.32 -16.83
C GLY A 96 -17.45 23.29 -17.95
N MET A 97 -18.21 23.64 -18.97
CA MET A 97 -18.23 22.93 -20.24
C MET A 97 -17.41 23.77 -21.22
N ASN A 98 -16.46 23.16 -21.91
CA ASN A 98 -15.75 23.85 -22.97
C ASN A 98 -16.73 24.05 -24.16
N PRO A 99 -17.02 25.29 -24.59
CA PRO A 99 -17.99 25.55 -25.65
C PRO A 99 -17.60 24.94 -27.01
N GLU A 100 -16.31 24.68 -27.25
CA GLU A 100 -15.84 24.11 -28.52
C GLU A 100 -15.85 22.58 -28.53
N THR A 101 -15.35 21.96 -27.46
CA THR A 101 -15.18 20.50 -27.41
C THR A 101 -16.35 19.78 -26.72
N TYR A 102 -17.28 20.53 -26.10
CA TYR A 102 -18.37 20.01 -25.26
C TYR A 102 -17.87 19.06 -24.14
N THR A 103 -16.58 19.14 -23.81
CA THR A 103 -15.97 18.35 -22.76
C THR A 103 -16.04 19.08 -21.43
N LEU A 104 -16.12 18.29 -20.36
CA LEU A 104 -16.11 18.78 -19.00
C LEU A 104 -14.70 19.27 -18.67
N LYS A 105 -14.55 20.56 -18.38
CA LYS A 105 -13.28 21.19 -18.02
C LYS A 105 -13.37 21.77 -16.62
N TYR A 106 -12.40 21.42 -15.78
CA TYR A 106 -12.24 22.04 -14.47
C TYR A 106 -11.31 23.25 -14.59
N THR A 107 -11.77 24.40 -14.12
CA THR A 107 -11.00 25.64 -14.06
C THR A 107 -10.84 26.09 -12.62
N GLU A 108 -9.66 26.60 -12.30
CA GLU A 108 -9.39 27.17 -10.99
C GLU A 108 -9.90 28.61 -10.93
N ASN A 109 -10.85 28.87 -10.02
CA ASN A 109 -11.30 30.22 -9.74
C ASN A 109 -10.38 30.86 -8.70
N THR A 110 -9.52 31.79 -9.14
CA THR A 110 -8.52 32.44 -8.29
C THR A 110 -9.10 33.39 -7.24
N SER A 111 -10.40 33.70 -7.32
CA SER A 111 -11.10 34.55 -6.36
C SER A 111 -11.26 33.90 -4.98
N LYS A 112 -11.32 32.56 -4.91
CA LYS A 112 -11.52 31.82 -3.66
C LYS A 112 -10.37 30.83 -3.43
N LYS A 113 -9.66 31.03 -2.32
CA LYS A 113 -8.53 30.23 -1.87
C LYS A 113 -8.90 29.47 -0.61
N TYR A 114 -8.48 28.21 -0.53
CA TYR A 114 -8.67 27.37 0.65
C TYR A 114 -7.32 26.86 1.12
N ARG A 115 -7.02 27.07 2.40
CA ARG A 115 -5.72 26.67 2.96
C ARG A 115 -5.72 25.19 3.30
N VAL A 116 -4.61 24.53 3.00
CA VAL A 116 -4.31 23.17 3.45
C VAL A 116 -3.82 23.25 4.88
N ARG A 117 -4.48 22.51 5.77
CA ARG A 117 -4.12 22.41 7.18
C ARG A 117 -3.59 21.01 7.44
N PHE A 118 -2.55 20.91 8.26
CA PHE A 118 -2.05 19.64 8.75
C PHE A 118 -2.81 19.23 10.02
N PHE A 119 -2.87 17.92 10.31
CA PHE A 119 -3.47 17.36 11.52
C PHE A 119 -4.93 17.79 11.72
N VAL A 120 -5.74 17.59 10.68
CA VAL A 120 -7.16 17.97 10.69
C VAL A 120 -8.04 16.84 11.18
N HIS A 121 -9.17 17.19 11.77
CA HIS A 121 -10.22 16.24 12.15
C HIS A 121 -11.32 16.32 11.08
N SER A 122 -11.53 15.23 10.35
CA SER A 122 -12.49 15.21 9.22
C SER A 122 -13.47 14.05 9.31
N TRP A 123 -13.07 12.85 8.89
CA TRP A 123 -13.91 11.65 8.91
C TRP A 123 -13.39 10.64 9.95
N LYS A 124 -14.31 9.87 10.53
CA LYS A 124 -14.01 8.92 11.61
C LYS A 124 -13.57 7.59 11.02
N TYR A 125 -12.52 7.01 11.58
CA TYR A 125 -12.02 5.69 11.21
C TYR A 125 -11.62 4.85 12.42
N LYS A 126 -11.41 3.56 12.19
CA LYS A 126 -10.84 2.63 13.17
C LYS A 126 -9.45 2.19 12.72
N LEU A 127 -8.40 2.68 13.38
CA LEU A 127 -7.03 2.21 13.15
C LEU A 127 -6.94 0.76 13.63
N PHE A 128 -6.41 -0.12 12.77
CA PHE A 128 -6.37 -1.57 12.99
C PHE A 128 -7.72 -2.22 13.39
N GLY A 129 -8.85 -1.56 13.15
CA GLY A 129 -10.17 -2.04 13.58
C GLY A 129 -10.52 -1.80 15.05
N VAL A 130 -9.57 -1.33 15.87
CA VAL A 130 -9.74 -1.20 17.33
C VAL A 130 -9.78 0.26 17.77
N PHE A 131 -8.82 1.08 17.34
CA PHE A 131 -8.68 2.45 17.84
C PHE A 131 -9.48 3.44 17.00
N LYS A 132 -10.52 4.05 17.58
CA LYS A 132 -11.29 5.10 16.91
C LYS A 132 -10.46 6.39 16.88
N SER A 133 -10.27 6.96 15.70
CA SER A 133 -9.58 8.23 15.48
C SER A 133 -10.23 8.92 14.29
N ASP A 134 -10.09 10.24 14.23
CA ASP A 134 -10.56 11.11 13.16
C ASP A 134 -9.47 12.09 12.71
N LEU A 135 -8.24 11.91 13.19
CA LEU A 135 -7.07 12.70 12.85
C LEU A 135 -6.48 12.29 11.50
N HIS A 136 -6.30 13.26 10.61
CA HIS A 136 -5.70 13.08 9.29
C HIS A 136 -4.48 13.97 9.13
N LEU A 137 -3.45 13.48 8.44
CA LEU A 137 -2.19 14.18 8.22
C LEU A 137 -2.42 15.56 7.62
N PHE A 138 -3.31 15.66 6.64
CA PHE A 138 -3.68 16.92 6.03
C PHE A 138 -5.12 16.89 5.55
N GLY A 139 -5.71 18.07 5.45
CA GLY A 139 -6.96 18.30 4.76
C GLY A 139 -7.15 19.78 4.50
N ILE A 140 -8.35 20.17 4.10
CA ILE A 140 -8.61 21.51 3.58
C ILE A 140 -9.73 22.20 4.34
N GLU A 141 -9.66 23.53 4.38
CA GLU A 141 -10.72 24.36 4.95
C GLU A 141 -12.09 24.06 4.30
N LYS A 142 -13.16 24.22 5.10
CA LYS A 142 -14.53 23.91 4.66
C LYS A 142 -14.86 24.65 3.36
N GLY A 143 -15.35 23.91 2.37
CA GLY A 143 -15.69 24.41 1.04
C GLY A 143 -14.58 24.26 -0.02
N GLY A 144 -13.36 23.92 0.40
CA GLY A 144 -12.26 23.57 -0.49
C GLY A 144 -12.19 22.08 -0.81
N THR A 145 -11.39 21.74 -1.83
CA THR A 145 -11.05 20.36 -2.18
C THR A 145 -9.56 20.23 -2.44
N ILE A 146 -9.01 19.05 -2.16
CA ILE A 146 -7.63 18.69 -2.43
C ILE A 146 -7.53 17.28 -3.03
N PHE A 147 -7.57 17.19 -4.36
CA PHE A 147 -7.44 15.91 -5.06
C PHE A 147 -6.05 15.79 -5.71
N LEU A 148 -5.03 15.42 -4.94
CA LEU A 148 -3.63 15.41 -5.40
C LEU A 148 -3.41 14.55 -6.65
N LEU A 149 -4.11 13.42 -6.75
CA LEU A 149 -4.06 12.53 -7.91
C LEU A 149 -5.33 12.59 -8.77
N GLY A 150 -6.27 13.49 -8.45
CA GLY A 150 -7.57 13.60 -9.10
C GLY A 150 -8.61 12.61 -8.57
N THR A 151 -9.72 12.49 -9.28
CA THR A 151 -10.85 11.64 -8.90
C THR A 151 -11.29 10.70 -10.02
N ASP A 152 -11.97 9.62 -9.67
CA ASP A 152 -12.60 8.72 -10.65
C ASP A 152 -13.93 9.25 -11.21
N SER A 153 -14.62 8.40 -11.98
CA SER A 153 -15.94 8.69 -12.59
C SER A 153 -17.07 8.95 -11.59
N GLN A 154 -16.89 8.51 -10.34
CA GLN A 154 -17.83 8.71 -9.25
C GLN A 154 -17.40 9.87 -8.32
N GLY A 155 -16.28 10.54 -8.63
CA GLY A 155 -15.72 11.62 -7.83
C GLY A 155 -15.07 11.16 -6.53
N ARG A 156 -14.68 9.88 -6.43
CA ARG A 156 -13.89 9.38 -5.30
C ARG A 156 -12.43 9.77 -5.48
N ASP A 157 -11.77 10.16 -4.39
CA ASP A 157 -10.37 10.58 -4.40
C ASP A 157 -9.43 9.41 -4.74
N LEU A 158 -8.60 9.56 -5.78
CA LEU A 158 -7.71 8.51 -6.23
C LEU A 158 -6.56 8.26 -5.25
N LEU A 159 -6.03 9.32 -4.61
CA LEU A 159 -4.98 9.17 -3.62
C LEU A 159 -5.43 8.29 -2.45
N SER A 160 -6.60 8.62 -1.89
CA SER A 160 -7.15 7.88 -0.75
C SER A 160 -7.41 6.41 -1.12
N ARG A 161 -7.91 6.16 -2.34
CA ARG A 161 -8.14 4.80 -2.85
C ARG A 161 -6.86 4.01 -3.06
N ILE A 162 -5.78 4.64 -3.54
CA ILE A 162 -4.48 3.97 -3.74
C ILE A 162 -3.87 3.59 -2.39
N ILE A 163 -3.88 4.51 -1.42
CA ILE A 163 -3.36 4.26 -0.07
C ILE A 163 -4.17 3.15 0.62
N ARG A 164 -5.51 3.22 0.55
CA ARG A 164 -6.39 2.19 1.10
C ARG A 164 -6.19 0.84 0.43
N GLY A 165 -6.10 0.82 -0.90
CA GLY A 165 -5.86 -0.38 -1.69
C GLY A 165 -4.55 -1.04 -1.33
N GLY A 166 -3.48 -0.26 -1.16
CA GLY A 166 -2.18 -0.77 -0.73
C GLY A 166 -2.23 -1.47 0.63
N ARG A 167 -2.98 -0.92 1.60
CA ARG A 167 -3.20 -1.58 2.90
C ARG A 167 -3.86 -2.94 2.75
N ILE A 168 -4.91 -3.02 1.94
CA ILE A 168 -5.64 -4.26 1.69
C ILE A 168 -4.73 -5.28 1.00
N SER A 169 -3.98 -4.88 -0.03
CA SER A 169 -3.05 -5.77 -0.74
C SER A 169 -1.98 -6.38 0.18
N ILE A 170 -1.42 -5.59 1.10
CA ILE A 170 -0.42 -6.09 2.06
C ILE A 170 -1.05 -7.09 3.03
N LEU A 171 -2.27 -6.83 3.53
CA LEU A 171 -2.95 -7.75 4.43
C LEU A 171 -3.24 -9.09 3.75
N VAL A 172 -3.72 -9.07 2.51
CA VAL A 172 -3.97 -10.28 1.71
C VAL A 172 -2.67 -11.04 1.43
N ALA A 173 -1.60 -10.35 1.03
CA ALA A 173 -0.32 -10.97 0.79
C ALA A 173 0.27 -11.63 2.05
N LEU A 174 0.15 -10.96 3.20
CA LEU A 174 0.68 -11.47 4.47
C LEU A 174 -0.11 -12.67 4.97
N LEU A 175 -1.45 -12.60 4.95
CA LEU A 175 -2.31 -13.71 5.38
C LEU A 175 -2.18 -14.91 4.43
N GLY A 176 -2.26 -14.67 3.11
CA GLY A 176 -2.11 -15.73 2.10
C GLY A 176 -0.73 -16.38 2.15
N GLY A 177 0.33 -15.57 2.27
CA GLY A 177 1.70 -16.06 2.41
C GLY A 177 1.89 -16.85 3.71
N PHE A 178 1.31 -16.41 4.81
CA PHE A 178 1.37 -17.12 6.09
C PHE A 178 0.69 -18.48 6.00
N ILE A 179 -0.56 -18.54 5.51
CA ILE A 179 -1.30 -19.79 5.33
C ILE A 179 -0.55 -20.73 4.38
N SER A 180 -0.08 -20.21 3.24
CA SER A 180 0.69 -20.98 2.27
C SER A 180 1.97 -21.54 2.85
N THR A 181 2.70 -20.75 3.65
CA THR A 181 3.93 -21.20 4.31
C THR A 181 3.63 -22.28 5.34
N VAL A 182 2.58 -22.13 6.16
CA VAL A 182 2.18 -23.14 7.14
C VAL A 182 1.81 -24.44 6.44
N VAL A 183 0.87 -24.41 5.50
CA VAL A 183 0.43 -25.61 4.77
C VAL A 183 1.59 -26.24 3.99
N GLY A 184 2.36 -25.43 3.25
CA GLY A 184 3.50 -25.90 2.46
C GLY A 184 4.60 -26.50 3.33
N SER A 185 4.90 -25.92 4.49
CA SER A 185 5.88 -26.47 5.43
C SER A 185 5.42 -27.80 6.03
N LEU A 186 4.13 -27.95 6.35
CA LEU A 186 3.56 -29.20 6.87
C LEU A 186 3.61 -30.30 5.81
N VAL A 187 3.14 -30.01 4.59
CA VAL A 187 3.18 -30.96 3.47
C VAL A 187 4.62 -31.35 3.14
N GLY A 188 5.53 -30.38 3.08
CA GLY A 188 6.95 -30.61 2.82
C GLY A 188 7.65 -31.41 3.92
N ALA A 189 7.31 -31.17 5.20
CA ALA A 189 7.83 -31.95 6.32
C ALA A 189 7.36 -33.42 6.27
N ILE A 190 6.08 -33.65 5.95
CA ILE A 190 5.51 -35.00 5.81
C ILE A 190 6.19 -35.75 4.65
N SER A 191 6.27 -35.13 3.48
CA SER A 191 6.92 -35.72 2.30
C SER A 191 8.41 -36.01 2.57
N GLY A 192 9.12 -35.08 3.22
CA GLY A 192 10.53 -35.25 3.58
C GLY A 192 10.80 -36.33 4.63
N TYR A 193 9.87 -36.55 5.57
CA TYR A 193 10.02 -37.57 6.62
C TYR A 193 9.73 -38.99 6.09
N TYR A 194 8.67 -39.16 5.30
CA TYR A 194 8.19 -40.46 4.82
C TYR A 194 8.72 -40.85 3.43
N SER A 195 9.91 -40.36 3.04
CA SER A 195 10.54 -40.52 1.72
C SER A 195 10.18 -41.86 1.03
N GLY A 196 9.53 -41.79 -0.15
CA GLY A 196 9.00 -42.96 -0.86
C GLY A 196 7.61 -42.73 -1.46
N VAL A 197 6.68 -43.68 -1.26
CA VAL A 197 5.34 -43.66 -1.90
C VAL A 197 4.50 -42.46 -1.46
N MET A 198 4.62 -42.02 -0.19
CA MET A 198 3.88 -40.85 0.31
C MET A 198 4.30 -39.55 -0.37
N ASP A 199 5.60 -39.39 -0.63
CA ASP A 199 6.13 -38.27 -1.39
C ASP A 199 5.59 -38.28 -2.84
N LEU A 200 5.64 -39.43 -3.51
CA LEU A 200 5.09 -39.59 -4.86
C LEU A 200 3.60 -39.24 -4.93
N LEU A 201 2.81 -39.70 -3.95
CA LEU A 201 1.37 -39.47 -3.91
C LEU A 201 1.06 -37.97 -3.69
N LEU A 202 1.72 -37.33 -2.72
CA LEU A 202 1.56 -35.89 -2.46
C LEU A 202 1.96 -35.05 -3.67
N GLN A 203 3.09 -35.35 -4.31
CA GLN A 203 3.54 -34.65 -5.51
C GLN A 203 2.53 -34.79 -6.67
N ARG A 204 1.94 -35.98 -6.85
CA ARG A 204 0.90 -36.20 -7.87
C ARG A 204 -0.38 -35.42 -7.61
N ILE A 205 -0.79 -35.27 -6.35
CA ILE A 205 -1.93 -34.43 -5.99
C ILE A 205 -1.63 -32.97 -6.35
N VAL A 206 -0.44 -32.47 -6.03
CA VAL A 206 -0.03 -31.09 -6.36
C VAL A 206 -0.03 -30.86 -7.87
N GLU A 207 0.53 -31.80 -8.64
CA GLU A 207 0.52 -31.73 -10.12
C GLU A 207 -0.90 -31.74 -10.69
N LEU A 208 -1.78 -32.58 -10.14
CA LEU A 208 -3.19 -32.64 -10.54
C LEU A 208 -3.92 -31.33 -10.21
N ILE A 209 -3.60 -30.67 -9.10
CA ILE A 209 -4.16 -29.34 -8.79
C ILE A 209 -3.61 -28.28 -9.75
N GLN A 210 -2.31 -28.34 -10.08
CA GLN A 210 -1.66 -27.37 -10.97
C GLN A 210 -2.02 -27.53 -12.45
N CYS A 211 -2.60 -28.67 -12.85
CA CYS A 211 -3.07 -28.86 -14.23
C CYS A 211 -4.30 -28.00 -14.55
N PHE A 212 -5.04 -27.55 -13.52
CA PHE A 212 -6.16 -26.65 -13.71
C PHE A 212 -5.67 -25.23 -14.03
N PRO A 213 -6.15 -24.61 -15.13
CA PRO A 213 -5.79 -23.24 -15.44
C PRO A 213 -6.30 -22.29 -14.35
N GLN A 214 -5.42 -21.44 -13.82
CA GLN A 214 -5.74 -20.57 -12.69
C GLN A 214 -6.86 -19.57 -13.02
N ILE A 215 -6.85 -18.98 -14.24
CA ILE A 215 -7.82 -17.95 -14.64
C ILE A 215 -9.27 -18.46 -14.54
N PRO A 216 -9.63 -19.62 -15.13
CA PRO A 216 -10.94 -20.25 -14.92
C PRO A 216 -11.34 -20.46 -13.46
N LEU A 217 -10.41 -20.88 -12.59
CA LEU A 217 -10.69 -21.07 -11.16
C LEU A 217 -11.05 -19.73 -10.48
N TRP A 218 -10.27 -18.67 -10.76
CA TRP A 218 -10.57 -17.33 -10.26
C TRP A 218 -11.91 -16.80 -10.78
N MET A 219 -12.26 -17.10 -12.04
CA MET A 219 -13.55 -16.72 -12.63
C MET A 219 -14.72 -17.45 -11.97
N ALA A 220 -14.60 -18.76 -11.77
CA ALA A 220 -15.62 -19.58 -11.11
C ALA A 220 -15.84 -19.12 -9.66
N LEU A 221 -14.76 -18.84 -8.92
CA LEU A 221 -14.83 -18.30 -7.56
C LEU A 221 -15.51 -16.92 -7.56
N SER A 222 -15.11 -16.02 -8.46
CA SER A 222 -15.73 -14.69 -8.56
C SER A 222 -17.22 -14.74 -8.91
N ALA A 223 -17.67 -15.76 -9.65
CA ALA A 223 -19.08 -15.96 -9.97
C ALA A 223 -19.86 -16.58 -8.82
N ALA A 224 -19.22 -17.41 -8.00
CA ALA A 224 -19.83 -18.06 -6.84
C ALA A 224 -20.01 -17.11 -5.64
N ILE A 225 -19.15 -16.09 -5.50
CA ILE A 225 -19.25 -15.13 -4.40
C ILE A 225 -20.48 -14.22 -4.59
N PRO A 226 -21.35 -14.04 -3.56
CA PRO A 226 -22.53 -13.20 -3.68
C PRO A 226 -22.19 -11.74 -4.00
N ARG A 227 -22.88 -11.19 -5.01
CA ARG A 227 -22.65 -9.82 -5.52
C ARG A 227 -22.88 -8.70 -4.51
N TRP A 228 -23.61 -8.98 -3.42
CA TRP A 228 -23.97 -8.01 -2.38
C TRP A 228 -22.96 -7.91 -1.25
N TRP A 229 -21.93 -8.77 -1.21
CA TRP A 229 -20.87 -8.63 -0.23
C TRP A 229 -20.08 -7.35 -0.48
N PRO A 230 -19.90 -6.49 0.55
CA PRO A 230 -19.03 -5.34 0.42
C PRO A 230 -17.64 -5.81 -0.04
N PRO A 231 -16.94 -5.08 -0.91
CA PRO A 231 -15.66 -5.54 -1.49
C PRO A 231 -14.62 -5.96 -0.44
N ILE A 232 -14.70 -5.40 0.76
CA ILE A 232 -13.86 -5.77 1.90
C ILE A 232 -14.09 -7.23 2.34
N TYR A 233 -15.34 -7.73 2.35
CA TYR A 233 -15.67 -9.10 2.77
C TYR A 233 -15.40 -10.11 1.66
N VAL A 234 -15.67 -9.76 0.39
CA VAL A 234 -15.29 -10.56 -0.79
C VAL A 234 -13.79 -10.89 -0.79
N LEU A 235 -12.95 -9.97 -0.28
CA LEU A 235 -11.50 -10.14 -0.22
C LEU A 235 -11.02 -10.95 0.99
N TYR A 236 -11.81 -11.05 2.06
CA TYR A 236 -11.45 -11.84 3.25
C TYR A 236 -12.09 -13.23 3.29
N GLY A 237 -12.99 -13.53 2.34
CA GLY A 237 -13.72 -14.79 2.26
C GLY A 237 -15.06 -14.76 2.99
#